data_AF-A0A815WZL1-F1
#
_entry.id   AF-A0A815WZL1-F1
#
_cell.length_a   1.000
_cell.length_b   1.000
_cell.length_c   1.000
_cell.angle_alpha   90.00
_cell.angle_beta   90.00
_cell.angle_gamma   90.00
#
_symmetry.space_group_name_H-M   'P 1'
#
loop_
_entity.id
_entity.type
_entity.pdbx_description
1 polymer ?
#
loop_
_entity_poly.entity_id
_entity_poly.type
_entity_poly.pdbx_seq_one_letter_code
_entity_poly.pdbx_strand_id
1 'polypeptide(L)'
;VLLLSLGVSHRRRLINQCRAQADSNEQILINEFAKGFCSKSFDEHISKEMDINYKISIDQYQNQIVKQCMSNLFKQFPENNLQFLIQSGAKG
;
A
#
# COMPACT_ATOMS: atom_id res chain seq x y z
N VAL A 1 17.09 -9.44 -25.59
CA VAL A 1 15.62 -9.40 -25.87
C VAL A 1 14.86 -10.46 -25.07
N LEU A 2 15.26 -11.75 -25.11
CA LEU A 2 14.61 -12.83 -24.35
C LEU A 2 14.54 -12.62 -22.82
N LEU A 3 15.65 -12.21 -22.18
CA LEU A 3 15.71 -11.94 -20.73
C LEU A 3 14.76 -10.81 -20.28
N LEU A 4 14.59 -9.78 -21.10
CA LEU A 4 13.64 -8.69 -20.83
C LEU A 4 12.19 -9.18 -20.91
N SER A 5 11.87 -10.05 -21.87
CA SER A 5 10.52 -10.63 -22.02
C SER A 5 10.14 -11.55 -20.85
N LEU A 6 11.09 -12.33 -20.34
CA LEU A 6 10.94 -13.19 -19.17
C LEU A 6 10.73 -12.35 -17.90
N GLY A 7 11.53 -11.29 -17.71
CA GLY A 7 11.37 -10.37 -16.59
C GLY A 7 10.02 -9.64 -16.58
N VAL A 8 9.54 -9.19 -17.74
CA VAL A 8 8.22 -8.53 -17.87
C VAL A 8 7.08 -9.51 -17.57
N SER A 9 7.19 -10.75 -18.03
CA SER A 9 6.19 -11.81 -17.79
C SER A 9 6.13 -12.20 -16.31
N HIS A 10 7.29 -12.37 -15.68
CA HIS A 10 7.38 -12.67 -14.25
C HIS A 10 6.81 -11.53 -13.39
N ARG A 11 7.18 -10.28 -13.69
CA ARG A 11 6.62 -9.10 -13.03
C ARG A 11 5.10 -9.02 -13.17
N ARG A 12 4.57 -9.26 -14.36
CA ARG A 12 3.12 -9.24 -14.62
C ARG A 12 2.38 -10.31 -13.81
N ARG A 13 2.96 -11.51 -13.69
CA ARG A 13 2.41 -12.59 -12.87
C ARG A 13 2.35 -12.21 -11.40
N LEU A 14 3.44 -11.68 -10.84
CA LEU A 14 3.48 -11.24 -9.44
C LEU A 14 2.45 -10.14 -9.17
N ILE A 15 2.36 -9.13 -10.05
CA ILE A 15 1.36 -8.05 -9.94
C ILE A 15 -0.07 -8.61 -9.91
N ASN A 16 -0.39 -9.55 -10.80
CA ASN A 16 -1.73 -10.13 -10.88
C ASN A 16 -2.06 -11.00 -9.65
N GLN A 17 -1.08 -11.71 -9.09
CA GLN A 17 -1.26 -12.48 -7.86
C GLN A 17 -1.53 -11.58 -6.66
N CYS A 18 -0.75 -10.51 -6.52
CA CYS A 18 -0.96 -9.52 -5.46
C CYS A 18 -2.34 -8.84 -5.58
N ARG A 19 -2.79 -8.53 -6.81
CA ARG A 19 -4.12 -7.95 -7.06
C ARG A 19 -5.25 -8.90 -6.64
N ALA A 20 -5.21 -10.16 -7.07
CA ALA A 20 -6.24 -11.13 -6.71
C ALA A 20 -6.34 -11.35 -5.18
N GLN A 21 -5.21 -11.30 -4.48
CA GLN A 21 -5.18 -11.40 -3.02
C GLN A 21 -5.73 -10.14 -2.34
N ALA A 22 -5.46 -8.96 -2.89
CA ALA A 22 -6.02 -7.69 -2.41
C ALA A 22 -7.55 -7.67 -2.56
N ASP A 23 -8.09 -8.08 -3.72
CA ASP A 23 -9.53 -8.11 -3.99
C ASP A 23 -10.29 -9.01 -2.99
N SER A 24 -9.69 -10.14 -2.59
CA SER A 24 -10.27 -11.04 -1.60
C SER A 24 -10.30 -10.44 -0.19
N ASN A 25 -9.24 -9.71 0.20
CA ASN A 25 -9.15 -9.08 1.52
C ASN A 25 -10.09 -7.86 1.61
N GLU A 26 -10.23 -7.10 0.52
CA GLU A 26 -11.11 -5.94 0.44
C GLU A 26 -12.59 -6.36 0.59
N GLN A 27 -12.99 -7.48 -0.02
CA GLN A 27 -14.35 -8.02 0.17
C GLN A 27 -14.64 -8.45 1.61
N ILE A 28 -13.65 -8.95 2.34
CA ILE A 28 -13.80 -9.31 3.77
C ILE A 28 -14.00 -8.04 4.60
N LEU A 29 -13.16 -7.03 4.38
CA LEU A 29 -13.26 -5.72 5.05
C LEU A 29 -14.60 -5.04 4.76
N ILE A 30 -15.04 -4.99 3.49
CA ILE A 30 -16.35 -4.42 3.12
C ILE A 30 -17.49 -5.17 3.81
N ASN A 31 -17.43 -6.50 3.89
CA ASN A 31 -18.47 -7.29 4.55
C ASN A 31 -18.48 -7.09 6.08
N GLU A 32 -17.33 -6.95 6.73
CA GLU A 32 -17.26 -6.60 8.16
C GLU A 32 -17.77 -5.18 8.42
N PHE A 33 -17.40 -4.24 7.55
CA PHE A 33 -17.84 -2.85 7.61
C PHE A 33 -19.36 -2.75 7.42
N ALA A 34 -19.93 -3.46 6.43
CA ALA A 34 -21.37 -3.51 6.18
C ALA A 34 -22.15 -4.11 7.36
N LYS A 35 -21.59 -5.12 8.04
CA LYS A 35 -22.21 -5.70 9.26
C LYS A 35 -22.28 -4.69 10.40
N GLY A 36 -21.25 -3.86 10.58
CA GLY A 36 -21.20 -2.81 11.61
C GLY A 36 -22.25 -1.70 11.40
N PHE A 37 -22.53 -1.33 10.15
CA PHE A 37 -23.56 -0.32 9.83
C PHE A 37 -25.01 -0.82 9.98
N CYS A 38 -25.26 -2.12 9.85
CA CYS A 38 -26.62 -2.68 9.92
C CYS A 38 -27.14 -2.91 11.36
N SER A 39 -26.26 -2.95 12.37
CA SER A 39 -26.64 -3.10 13.78
C SER A 39 -27.04 -1.75 14.40
N LYS A 40 -28.28 -1.32 14.13
CA LYS A 40 -29.12 -0.34 14.86
C LYS A 40 -28.44 0.42 16.03
N SER A 41 -27.63 1.43 15.70
CA SER A 41 -27.26 2.62 16.50
C SER A 41 -25.85 3.01 16.04
N PHE A 42 -25.77 3.99 15.15
CA PHE A 42 -24.50 4.56 14.72
C PHE A 42 -23.91 5.34 15.90
N ASP A 43 -23.19 4.63 16.78
CA ASP A 43 -22.46 5.24 17.87
C ASP A 43 -21.21 5.93 17.28
N GLU A 44 -21.13 7.24 17.44
CA GLU A 44 -20.04 8.07 16.93
C GLU A 44 -18.67 7.56 17.41
N HIS A 45 -18.63 6.95 18.61
CA HIS A 45 -17.42 6.33 19.14
C HIS A 45 -16.96 5.14 18.31
N ILE A 46 -17.88 4.24 17.95
CA ILE A 46 -17.59 3.04 17.14
C ILE A 46 -17.12 3.45 15.74
N SER A 47 -17.74 4.47 15.15
CA SER A 47 -17.30 5.00 13.84
C SER A 47 -15.89 5.56 13.89
N LYS A 48 -15.56 6.36 14.91
CA LYS A 48 -14.20 6.92 15.08
C LYS A 48 -13.16 5.84 15.27
N GLU A 49 -13.48 4.82 16.06
CA GLU A 49 -12.58 3.67 16.28
C GLU A 49 -12.34 2.89 14.98
N MET A 50 -13.39 2.65 14.18
CA MET A 50 -13.23 2.05 12.86
C MET A 50 -12.35 2.89 11.93
N ASP A 51 -12.55 4.21 11.87
CA ASP A 51 -11.74 5.10 11.05
C ASP A 51 -10.25 5.07 11.45
N ILE A 52 -9.97 5.04 12.76
CA ILE A 52 -8.61 4.93 13.29
C ILE A 52 -8.00 3.59 12.87
N ASN A 53 -8.70 2.48 13.06
CA ASN A 53 -8.21 1.14 12.73
C ASN A 53 -7.97 0.98 11.22
N TYR A 54 -8.85 1.56 10.40
CA TYR A 54 -8.71 1.58 8.96
C TYR A 54 -7.49 2.40 8.53
N LYS A 55 -7.30 3.59 9.10
CA LYS A 55 -6.12 4.43 8.86
C LYS A 55 -4.83 3.71 9.24
N ILE A 56 -4.77 3.07 10.41
CA ILE A 56 -3.60 2.31 10.85
C ILE A 56 -3.25 1.22 9.84
N SER A 57 -4.27 0.49 9.36
CA SER A 57 -4.08 -0.58 8.38
C SER A 57 -3.52 -0.03 7.06
N ILE A 58 -4.06 1.08 6.55
CA ILE A 58 -3.54 1.75 5.34
C ILE A 58 -2.10 2.22 5.55
N ASP A 59 -1.81 2.86 6.68
CA ASP A 59 -0.48 3.37 6.99
C ASP A 59 0.56 2.24 7.04
N GLN A 60 0.19 1.07 7.58
CA GLN A 60 1.04 -0.12 7.56
C GLN A 60 1.38 -0.58 6.15
N TYR A 61 0.38 -0.70 5.26
CA TYR A 61 0.63 -1.06 3.86
C TYR A 61 1.48 -0.02 3.14
N GLN A 62 1.18 1.27 3.34
CA GLN A 62 1.94 2.36 2.74
C GLN A 62 3.42 2.32 3.19
N ASN A 63 3.66 2.12 4.48
CA ASN A 63 5.02 2.00 5.02
C ASN A 63 5.78 0.80 4.44
N GLN A 64 5.11 -0.34 4.26
CA GLN A 64 5.71 -1.52 3.61
C GLN A 64 6.06 -1.23 2.14
N ILE A 65 5.15 -0.61 1.39
CA ILE A 65 5.38 -0.22 -0.01
C ILE A 65 6.56 0.73 -0.09
N VAL A 66 6.57 1.80 0.70
CA VAL A 66 7.65 2.79 0.72
C VAL A 66 8.98 2.12 1.05
N LYS A 67 9.03 1.26 2.07
CA LYS A 67 10.25 0.53 2.45
C LYS A 67 10.79 -0.36 1.33
N GLN A 68 9.90 -1.06 0.63
CA GLN A 68 10.29 -1.94 -0.48
C GLN A 68 10.67 -1.15 -1.74
N CYS A 69 9.98 -0.05 -2.04
CA CYS A 69 10.25 0.73 -3.24
C CYS A 69 11.49 1.62 -3.12
N MET A 70 11.71 2.24 -1.95
CA MET A 70 12.84 3.18 -1.75
C MET A 70 14.20 2.50 -1.83
N SER A 71 14.29 1.22 -1.46
CA SER A 71 15.51 0.41 -1.59
C SER A 71 15.73 -0.17 -2.99
N ASN A 72 14.70 -0.16 -3.85
CA ASN A 72 14.73 -0.77 -5.19
C ASN A 72 14.60 0.26 -6.31
N LEU A 73 14.93 1.52 -6.04
CA LEU A 73 14.95 2.56 -7.07
C LEU A 73 16.05 2.29 -8.10
N PHE A 74 15.77 2.65 -9.36
CA PHE A 74 16.74 2.50 -10.45
C PHE A 74 18.01 3.33 -10.24
N LYS A 75 17.86 4.54 -9.67
CA LYS A 75 18.96 5.35 -9.15
C LYS A 75 18.78 5.44 -7.64
N GLN A 76 19.81 5.07 -6.90
CA GLN A 76 19.84 5.21 -5.44
C GLN A 76 20.58 6.50 -5.06
N PHE A 77 20.53 6.86 -3.79
CA PHE A 77 21.37 7.93 -3.26
C PHE A 77 22.85 7.49 -3.31
N PRO A 78 23.79 8.35 -3.72
CA PRO A 78 23.62 9.79 -3.98
C PRO A 78 23.20 10.19 -5.41
N GLU A 79 23.13 9.26 -6.37
CA GLU A 79 22.84 9.56 -7.79
C GLU A 79 21.37 9.94 -8.05
N ASN A 80 20.51 9.74 -7.06
CA ASN A 80 19.11 10.16 -7.09
C ASN A 80 18.95 11.58 -6.51
N ASN A 81 18.85 12.56 -7.40
CA ASN A 81 18.71 13.97 -7.02
C ASN A 81 17.50 14.25 -6.12
N LEU A 82 16.40 13.50 -6.23
CA LEU A 82 15.25 13.68 -5.33
C LEU A 82 15.59 13.23 -3.91
N GLN A 83 16.23 12.06 -3.76
CA GLN A 83 16.69 11.60 -2.46
C GLN A 83 17.76 12.54 -1.88
N PHE A 84 18.65 13.08 -2.73
CA PHE A 84 19.64 14.07 -2.30
C PHE A 84 18.99 15.36 -1.77
N LEU A 85 17.98 15.90 -2.46
CA LEU A 85 17.25 17.10 -2.00
C LEU A 85 16.55 16.88 -0.66
N ILE A 86 15.92 15.71 -0.47
CA ILE A 86 15.26 15.34 0.77
C ILE A 86 16.28 15.18 1.90
N GLN A 87 17.35 14.42 1.67
CA GLN A 87 18.35 14.11 2.71
C GLN A 87 19.25 15.30 3.06
N SER A 88 19.45 16.24 2.15
CA SER A 88 20.17 17.49 2.42
C SER A 88 19.30 18.55 3.09
N GLY A 89 18.00 18.31 3.27
CA GLY A 89 17.05 19.28 3.80
C GLY A 89 16.79 20.46 2.87
N ALA A 90 17.20 20.37 1.60
CA ALA A 90 17.00 21.42 0.61
C ALA A 90 15.53 21.54 0.19
N LYS A 91 14.82 20.40 0.11
CA LYS A 91 13.38 20.36 -0.20
C LYS A 91 12.73 19.05 0.25
N GLY A 92 11.56 19.15 0.88
CA GLY A 92 10.67 18.02 1.24
C GLY A 92 9.78 17.57 0.09
#